data_AF-A0A173VET5-F1
#
_entry.id   AF-A0A173VET5-F1
#
_cell.length_a   1.000
_cell.length_b   1.000
_cell.length_c   1.000
_cell.angle_alpha   90.00
_cell.angle_beta   90.00
_cell.angle_gamma   90.00
#
_symmetry.space_group_name_H-M   'P 1'
#
loop_
_entity.id
_entity.type
_entity.pdbx_description
1 polymer ?
#
loop_
_entity_poly.entity_id
_entity_poly.type
_entity_poly.pdbx_seq_one_letter_code
_entity_poly.pdbx_strand_id
1 'polypeptide(L)'
;MKDLAIVSNGKTYKNINKSARVKKLEKKLCREQRCLSRKYENLKKGESTQKNIQKQKLKVQRLHHKIDNIRTDYINKSIAGIVKAKPSYITIEDLNVSGMMKNRHLSKAVASQKFYEFRTKLKAKCDENGIELRVVDRWYPSSKICHCCGAVKKDLKLSDRIYRCDCGYVEDRDFNAALNLRDALTYEVA
;
A
#
# COMPACT_ATOMS: atom_id res chain seq x y z
N MET A 1 2.08 -3.12 -7.73
CA MET A 1 2.16 -3.74 -6.38
C MET A 1 1.45 -5.07 -6.33
N LYS A 2 2.15 -6.10 -5.85
CA LYS A 2 1.63 -7.47 -5.72
C LYS A 2 0.75 -7.58 -4.47
N ASP A 3 1.37 -7.32 -3.32
CA ASP A 3 0.84 -7.46 -1.97
C ASP A 3 0.89 -6.10 -1.23
N LEU A 4 0.24 -5.99 -0.06
CA LEU A 4 0.29 -4.81 0.81
C LEU A 4 1.59 -4.81 1.63
N ALA A 5 1.91 -5.94 2.26
CA ALA A 5 3.11 -6.12 3.08
C ALA A 5 3.52 -7.60 3.11
N ILE A 6 4.83 -7.84 3.18
CA ILE A 6 5.44 -9.15 3.43
C ILE A 6 6.28 -9.00 4.69
N VAL A 7 6.10 -9.92 5.64
CA VAL A 7 6.76 -9.88 6.95
C VAL A 7 7.82 -10.96 7.01
N SER A 8 8.92 -10.69 7.72
CA SER A 8 10.06 -11.59 7.88
C SER A 8 9.72 -12.94 8.53
N ASN A 9 8.56 -13.07 9.18
CA ASN A 9 8.04 -14.34 9.70
C ASN A 9 7.26 -15.18 8.67
N GLY A 10 7.32 -14.81 7.38
CA GLY A 10 6.68 -15.51 6.26
C GLY A 10 5.23 -15.12 6.00
N LYS A 11 4.60 -14.31 6.88
CA LYS A 11 3.22 -13.87 6.68
C LYS A 11 3.12 -12.81 5.58
N THR A 12 2.18 -13.03 4.66
CA THR A 12 1.89 -12.09 3.57
C THR A 12 0.51 -11.45 3.72
N TYR A 13 0.46 -10.12 3.67
CA TYR A 13 -0.77 -9.33 3.62
C TYR A 13 -1.07 -8.95 2.17
N LYS A 14 -2.14 -9.52 1.60
CA LYS A 14 -2.51 -9.34 0.20
C LYS A 14 -2.97 -7.91 -0.10
N ASN A 15 -2.91 -7.52 -1.37
CA ASN A 15 -3.43 -6.23 -1.79
C ASN A 15 -4.97 -6.24 -1.90
N ILE A 16 -5.67 -5.61 -0.95
CA ILE A 16 -7.15 -5.55 -0.92
C ILE A 16 -7.77 -4.95 -2.19
N ASN A 17 -7.05 -4.06 -2.87
CA ASN A 17 -7.52 -3.43 -4.12
C ASN A 17 -7.63 -4.43 -5.28
N LYS A 18 -6.99 -5.59 -5.17
CA LYS A 18 -7.13 -6.66 -6.16
C LYS A 18 -8.35 -7.55 -5.95
N SER A 19 -9.02 -7.45 -4.80
CA SER A 19 -10.22 -8.24 -4.49
C SER A 19 -11.36 -7.96 -5.47
N ALA A 20 -12.16 -8.98 -5.78
CA ALA A 20 -13.32 -8.86 -6.66
C ALA A 20 -14.31 -7.80 -6.15
N ARG A 21 -14.50 -7.73 -4.83
CA ARG A 21 -15.38 -6.75 -4.17
C ARG A 21 -14.95 -5.31 -4.45
N VAL A 22 -13.67 -4.97 -4.21
CA VAL A 22 -13.16 -3.61 -4.45
C VAL A 22 -13.19 -3.28 -5.94
N LYS A 23 -12.74 -4.20 -6.81
CA LYS A 23 -12.80 -4.01 -8.27
C LYS A 23 -14.22 -3.74 -8.78
N LYS A 24 -15.23 -4.45 -8.27
CA LYS A 24 -16.64 -4.22 -8.62
C LYS A 24 -17.11 -2.84 -8.19
N LEU A 25 -16.75 -2.39 -6.99
CA LEU A 25 -17.07 -1.06 -6.49
C LEU A 25 -16.37 0.04 -7.29
N GLU A 26 -15.10 -0.13 -7.65
CA GLU A 26 -14.35 0.83 -8.47
C GLU A 26 -14.93 0.95 -9.89
N LYS A 27 -15.31 -0.17 -10.51
CA LYS A 27 -16.01 -0.16 -11.81
C LYS A 27 -17.34 0.60 -11.70
N LYS A 28 -18.10 0.37 -10.62
CA LYS A 28 -19.33 1.11 -10.36
C LYS A 28 -19.06 2.60 -10.16
N LEU A 29 -18.07 2.96 -9.36
CA LEU A 29 -17.66 4.34 -9.13
C LEU A 29 -17.34 5.07 -10.45
N CYS A 30 -16.56 4.44 -11.34
CA CYS A 30 -16.24 5.00 -12.66
C CYS A 30 -17.51 5.27 -13.50
N ARG A 31 -18.47 4.34 -13.50
CA ARG A 31 -19.76 4.54 -14.20
C ARG A 31 -20.54 5.71 -13.62
N GLU A 32 -20.67 5.77 -12.29
CA GLU A 32 -21.41 6.84 -11.61
C GLU A 32 -20.74 8.21 -11.76
N GLN A 33 -19.41 8.27 -11.82
CA GLN A 33 -18.64 9.49 -12.12
C GLN A 33 -18.89 9.98 -13.56
N ARG A 34 -18.95 9.06 -14.54
CA ARG A 34 -19.32 9.41 -15.93
C ARG A 34 -20.76 9.91 -16.00
N CYS A 35 -21.70 9.27 -15.29
CA CYS A 35 -23.08 9.75 -15.18
C CYS A 35 -23.15 11.15 -14.56
N LEU A 36 -22.35 11.43 -13.51
CA LEU A 36 -22.28 12.74 -12.89
C LEU A 36 -21.74 13.80 -13.87
N SER A 37 -20.65 13.49 -14.58
CA SER A 37 -20.07 14.38 -15.59
C SER A 37 -21.06 14.70 -16.70
N ARG A 38 -21.76 13.70 -17.25
CA ARG A 38 -22.83 13.93 -18.25
C ARG A 38 -23.96 14.80 -17.72
N LYS A 39 -24.36 14.64 -16.46
CA LYS A 39 -25.40 15.50 -15.86
C LYS A 39 -24.96 16.96 -15.76
N TYR A 40 -23.68 17.25 -15.49
CA TYR A 40 -23.16 18.62 -15.53
C TYR A 40 -23.21 19.21 -16.94
N GLU A 41 -22.87 18.44 -17.98
CA GLU A 41 -23.00 18.91 -19.36
C GLU A 41 -24.47 19.13 -19.76
N ASN A 42 -25.37 18.22 -19.36
CA ASN A 42 -26.80 18.36 -19.64
C ASN A 42 -27.44 19.53 -18.88
N LEU A 43 -26.91 19.93 -17.71
CA LEU A 43 -27.36 21.14 -17.02
C LEU A 43 -27.11 22.39 -17.87
N LYS A 44 -25.96 22.49 -18.55
CA LYS A 44 -25.65 23.61 -19.46
C LYS A 44 -26.63 23.68 -20.65
N LYS A 45 -27.20 22.55 -21.03
CA LYS A 45 -28.19 22.42 -22.12
C LYS A 45 -29.64 22.57 -21.65
N GLY A 46 -29.89 22.75 -20.34
CA GLY A 46 -31.24 22.77 -19.77
C GLY A 46 -31.92 21.39 -19.60
N GLU A 47 -31.22 20.30 -19.93
CA GLU A 47 -31.73 18.91 -19.89
C GLU A 47 -31.54 18.22 -18.53
N SER A 48 -30.89 18.90 -17.57
CA SER A 48 -30.73 18.38 -16.20
C SER A 48 -30.98 19.45 -15.16
N THR A 49 -31.48 19.03 -13.99
CA THR A 49 -31.74 19.92 -12.86
C THR A 49 -30.66 19.81 -11.80
N GLN A 50 -30.45 20.88 -11.03
CA GLN A 50 -29.50 20.90 -9.92
C GLN A 50 -29.79 19.80 -8.88
N LYS A 51 -31.08 19.54 -8.60
CA LYS A 51 -31.52 18.45 -7.70
C LYS A 51 -31.06 17.07 -8.20
N ASN A 52 -31.10 16.83 -9.51
CA ASN A 52 -30.64 15.57 -10.10
C ASN A 52 -29.12 15.39 -10.02
N ILE A 53 -28.35 16.47 -10.15
CA ILE A 53 -26.90 16.46 -9.95
C ILE A 53 -26.55 16.16 -8.49
N GLN A 54 -27.21 16.81 -7.54
CA GLN A 54 -26.99 16.57 -6.11
C GLN A 54 -27.24 15.11 -5.73
N LYS A 55 -28.34 14.52 -6.20
CA LYS A 55 -28.63 13.08 -6.02
C LYS A 55 -27.50 12.20 -6.56
N GLN A 56 -26.95 12.54 -7.73
CA GLN A 56 -25.87 11.78 -8.35
C GLN A 56 -24.53 11.97 -7.61
N LYS A 57 -24.22 13.19 -7.16
CA LYS A 57 -23.05 13.50 -6.32
C LYS A 57 -23.06 12.66 -5.04
N LEU A 58 -24.21 12.55 -4.39
CA LEU A 58 -24.38 11.73 -3.18
C LEU A 58 -24.10 10.24 -3.45
N LYS A 59 -24.52 9.70 -4.60
CA LYS A 59 -24.19 8.31 -4.98
C LYS A 59 -22.68 8.11 -5.12
N VAL A 60 -21.99 9.04 -5.78
CA VAL A 60 -20.52 9.00 -5.95
C VAL A 60 -19.82 9.09 -4.60
N GLN A 61 -20.23 10.01 -3.72
CA GLN A 61 -19.68 10.16 -2.36
C GLN A 61 -19.87 8.89 -1.52
N ARG A 62 -21.06 8.29 -1.54
CA ARG A 62 -21.34 7.02 -0.83
C ARG A 62 -20.44 5.88 -1.31
N LEU A 63 -20.14 5.82 -2.61
CA LEU A 63 -19.22 4.82 -3.15
C LEU A 63 -17.77 5.08 -2.73
N HIS A 64 -17.32 6.33 -2.75
CA HIS A 64 -16.01 6.69 -2.22
C HIS A 64 -15.87 6.27 -0.76
N HIS A 65 -16.81 6.67 0.09
CA HIS A 65 -16.82 6.31 1.51
C HIS A 65 -16.82 4.80 1.72
N LYS A 66 -17.62 4.05 0.96
CA LYS A 66 -17.66 2.58 1.05
C LYS A 66 -16.33 1.93 0.68
N ILE A 67 -15.68 2.39 -0.38
CA ILE A 67 -14.37 1.88 -0.79
C ILE A 67 -13.31 2.24 0.25
N ASP A 68 -13.36 3.48 0.75
CA ASP A 68 -12.44 3.96 1.76
C ASP A 68 -12.52 3.12 3.04
N ASN A 69 -13.73 2.91 3.57
CA ASN A 69 -13.95 2.10 4.77
C ASN A 69 -13.43 0.67 4.61
N ILE A 70 -13.58 0.05 3.44
CA ILE A 70 -13.04 -1.29 3.18
C ILE A 70 -11.51 -1.29 3.25
N ARG A 71 -10.86 -0.27 2.68
CA ARG A 71 -9.39 -0.15 2.71
C ARG A 71 -8.89 0.11 4.12
N THR A 72 -9.53 1.04 4.81
CA THR A 72 -9.23 1.43 6.20
C THR A 72 -9.39 0.24 7.16
N ASP A 73 -10.48 -0.52 7.04
CA ASP A 73 -10.70 -1.76 7.81
C ASP A 73 -9.61 -2.81 7.53
N TYR A 74 -9.23 -2.99 6.26
CA TYR A 74 -8.17 -3.92 5.89
C TYR A 74 -6.81 -3.52 6.47
N ILE A 75 -6.47 -2.22 6.44
CA ILE A 75 -5.26 -1.67 7.05
C ILE A 75 -5.25 -1.94 8.55
N ASN A 76 -6.34 -1.60 9.25
CA ASN A 76 -6.46 -1.80 10.71
C ASN A 76 -6.28 -3.29 11.07
N LYS A 77 -6.92 -4.20 10.34
CA LYS A 77 -6.78 -5.65 10.56
C LYS A 77 -5.38 -6.16 10.26
N SER A 78 -4.73 -5.62 9.23
CA SER A 78 -3.35 -5.99 8.89
C SER A 78 -2.39 -5.57 9.99
N ILE A 79 -2.48 -4.31 10.46
CA ILE A 79 -1.67 -3.79 11.56
C ILE A 79 -1.91 -4.58 12.85
N ALA A 80 -3.18 -4.79 13.22
CA ALA A 80 -3.51 -5.60 14.39
C ALA A 80 -2.93 -7.02 14.30
N GLY A 81 -2.94 -7.62 13.10
CA GLY A 81 -2.33 -8.92 12.84
C GLY A 81 -0.80 -8.95 12.93
N ILE A 82 -0.12 -7.82 12.65
CA ILE A 82 1.33 -7.67 12.81
C ILE A 82 1.67 -7.50 14.29
N VAL A 83 1.03 -6.54 14.96
CA VAL A 83 1.27 -6.20 16.36
C VAL A 83 0.89 -7.34 17.32
N LYS A 84 -0.14 -8.13 17.00
CA LYS A 84 -0.54 -9.30 17.80
C LYS A 84 0.57 -10.35 17.96
N ALA A 85 1.53 -10.39 17.04
CA ALA A 85 2.69 -11.27 17.15
C ALA A 85 3.69 -10.83 18.24
N LYS A 86 3.48 -9.66 18.87
CA LYS A 86 4.33 -9.04 19.91
C LYS A 86 5.83 -9.05 19.55
N PRO A 87 6.21 -8.52 18.37
CA PRO A 87 7.62 -8.37 18.05
C PRO A 87 8.28 -7.34 18.98
N SER A 88 9.57 -7.51 19.29
CA SER A 88 10.32 -6.51 20.06
C SER A 88 10.44 -5.18 19.31
N TYR A 89 10.51 -5.23 17.98
CA TYR A 89 10.54 -4.07 17.09
C TYR A 89 9.95 -4.42 15.73
N ILE A 90 9.51 -3.41 14.98
CA ILE A 90 9.06 -3.52 13.60
C ILE A 90 9.89 -2.57 12.75
N THR A 91 10.53 -3.07 11.69
CA THR A 91 11.29 -2.24 10.76
C THR A 91 10.53 -2.07 9.45
N ILE A 92 10.41 -0.82 8.97
CA ILE A 92 9.80 -0.47 7.68
C ILE A 92 10.74 0.41 6.86
N GLU A 93 10.53 0.44 5.55
CA GLU A 93 11.22 1.36 4.65
C GLU A 93 10.59 2.76 4.65
N ASP A 94 11.42 3.79 4.54
CA ASP A 94 10.95 5.13 4.20
C ASP A 94 10.56 5.21 2.71
N LEU A 95 9.25 5.13 2.45
CA LEU A 95 8.70 5.27 1.11
C LEU A 95 8.49 6.75 0.76
N ASN A 96 9.07 7.18 -0.37
CA ASN A 96 8.76 8.50 -0.95
C ASN A 96 7.40 8.47 -1.68
N VAL A 97 6.33 8.43 -0.89
CA VAL A 97 4.96 8.38 -1.36
C VAL A 97 4.65 9.58 -2.26
N SER A 98 5.12 10.78 -1.91
CA SER A 98 4.90 11.99 -2.72
C SER A 98 5.54 11.89 -4.10
N GLY A 99 6.77 11.37 -4.19
CA GLY A 99 7.45 11.06 -5.46
C GLY A 99 6.73 9.98 -6.26
N MET A 100 6.29 8.90 -5.61
CA MET A 100 5.53 7.82 -6.26
C MET A 100 4.20 8.31 -6.83
N MET A 101 3.57 9.29 -6.19
CA MET A 101 2.33 9.92 -6.65
C MET A 101 2.51 10.77 -7.91
N LYS A 102 3.73 11.25 -8.23
CA LYS A 102 4.00 12.00 -9.47
C LYS A 102 3.96 11.12 -10.71
N ASN A 103 4.16 9.81 -10.58
CA ASN A 103 4.08 8.90 -11.72
C ASN A 103 2.62 8.64 -12.12
N ARG A 104 2.17 9.20 -13.24
CA ARG A 104 0.78 9.08 -13.71
C ARG A 104 0.29 7.63 -13.85
N HIS A 105 1.16 6.69 -14.23
CA HIS A 105 0.80 5.28 -14.40
C HIS A 105 0.64 4.54 -13.06
N LEU A 106 1.37 4.95 -12.02
CA LEU A 106 1.37 4.29 -10.70
C LEU A 106 0.54 5.03 -9.66
N SER A 107 0.33 6.33 -9.81
CA SER A 107 -0.33 7.23 -8.84
C SER A 107 -1.64 6.68 -8.30
N LYS A 108 -2.54 6.19 -9.18
CA LYS A 108 -3.81 5.59 -8.77
C LYS A 108 -3.61 4.34 -7.91
N ALA A 109 -2.68 3.47 -8.30
CA ALA A 109 -2.37 2.26 -7.55
C ALA A 109 -1.77 2.62 -6.19
N VAL A 110 -0.85 3.58 -6.13
CA VAL A 110 -0.20 4.05 -4.90
C VAL A 110 -1.22 4.69 -3.96
N ALA A 111 -2.05 5.62 -4.45
CA ALA A 111 -3.12 6.24 -3.68
C ALA A 111 -4.07 5.21 -3.06
N SER A 112 -4.41 4.16 -3.80
CA SER A 112 -5.31 3.11 -3.33
C SER A 112 -4.74 2.28 -2.16
N GLN A 113 -3.42 2.25 -1.97
CA GLN A 113 -2.79 1.49 -0.88
C GLN A 113 -2.75 2.25 0.45
N LYS A 114 -2.89 3.58 0.42
CA LYS A 114 -2.88 4.44 1.61
C LYS A 114 -1.63 4.24 2.50
N PHE A 115 -0.45 4.19 1.89
CA PHE A 115 0.81 3.97 2.62
C PHE A 115 1.04 4.93 3.78
N TYR A 116 0.73 6.21 3.60
CA TYR A 116 0.84 7.21 4.66
C TYR A 116 -0.07 6.87 5.87
N GLU A 117 -1.32 6.50 5.60
CA GLU A 117 -2.27 6.10 6.64
C GLU A 117 -1.80 4.81 7.33
N PHE A 118 -1.27 3.85 6.56
CA PHE A 118 -0.70 2.62 7.09
C PHE A 118 0.45 2.91 8.06
N ARG A 119 1.44 3.73 7.68
CA ARG A 119 2.57 4.11 8.54
C ARG A 119 2.09 4.81 9.82
N THR A 120 1.19 5.78 9.67
CA THR A 120 0.66 6.56 10.81
C THR A 120 -0.05 5.66 11.83
N LYS A 121 -0.91 4.76 11.34
CA LYS A 121 -1.64 3.83 12.21
C LYS A 121 -0.76 2.74 12.79
N LEU A 122 0.23 2.27 12.03
CA LEU A 122 1.20 1.31 12.53
C LEU A 122 1.98 1.92 13.69
N LYS A 123 2.48 3.16 13.54
CA LYS A 123 3.15 3.90 14.61
C LYS A 123 2.27 4.00 15.86
N ALA A 124 1.06 4.53 15.72
CA ALA A 124 0.13 4.65 16.85
C ALA A 124 -0.11 3.30 17.56
N LYS A 125 -0.26 2.21 16.80
CA LYS A 125 -0.45 0.87 17.38
C LYS A 125 0.81 0.31 18.04
N CYS A 126 1.99 0.61 17.49
CA CYS A 126 3.28 0.27 18.09
C CYS A 126 3.45 0.97 19.44
N ASP A 127 3.19 2.29 19.49
CA ASP A 127 3.27 3.10 20.71
C ASP A 127 2.34 2.56 21.80
N GLU A 128 1.09 2.21 21.44
CA GLU A 128 0.12 1.59 22.36
C GLU A 128 0.58 0.22 22.93
N ASN A 129 1.48 -0.48 22.24
CA ASN A 129 1.93 -1.83 22.62
C ASN A 129 3.39 -1.86 23.11
N GLY A 130 4.05 -0.70 23.22
CA GLY A 130 5.46 -0.62 23.60
C GLY A 130 6.41 -1.27 22.59
N ILE A 131 6.03 -1.29 21.31
CA ILE A 131 6.84 -1.86 20.22
C ILE A 131 7.61 -0.72 19.56
N GLU A 132 8.92 -0.88 19.38
CA GLU A 132 9.72 0.11 18.66
C GLU A 132 9.46 0.03 17.15
N LEU A 133 9.04 1.13 16.53
CA LEU A 133 8.93 1.24 15.07
C LEU A 133 10.22 1.87 14.50
N ARG A 134 10.97 1.08 13.75
CA ARG A 134 12.21 1.47 13.07
C ARG A 134 11.93 1.82 11.62
N VAL A 135 12.55 2.88 11.14
CA VAL A 135 12.46 3.33 9.75
C VAL A 135 13.86 3.33 9.16
N VAL A 136 14.08 2.49 8.14
CA VAL A 136 15.33 2.53 7.38
C VAL A 136 15.26 3.60 6.31
N ASP A 137 16.42 4.18 6.02
CA ASP A 137 16.56 5.12 4.93
C ASP A 137 16.15 4.49 3.60
N ARG A 138 15.57 5.33 2.73
CA ARG A 138 15.03 4.93 1.44
C ARG A 138 16.06 4.42 0.43
N TRP A 139 17.34 4.71 0.64
CA TRP A 139 18.44 4.22 -0.18
C TRP A 139 19.01 2.90 0.35
N TYR A 140 18.51 2.41 1.49
CA TYR A 140 18.88 1.10 2.01
C TYR A 140 18.52 0.01 0.97
N PRO A 141 19.50 -0.78 0.48
CA PRO A 141 19.28 -1.70 -0.63
C PRO A 141 18.63 -3.02 -0.19
N SER A 142 17.53 -2.96 0.59
CA SER A 142 16.82 -4.10 1.17
C SER A 142 16.54 -5.22 0.16
N SER A 143 16.02 -4.89 -1.01
CA SER A 143 15.69 -5.89 -2.05
C SER A 143 16.90 -6.41 -2.81
N LYS A 144 18.02 -5.69 -2.77
CA LYS A 144 19.25 -5.97 -3.53
C LYS A 144 20.34 -6.66 -2.72
N ILE A 145 20.34 -6.51 -1.39
CA ILE A 145 21.23 -7.25 -0.50
C ILE A 145 20.78 -8.72 -0.46
N CYS A 146 21.71 -9.66 -0.54
CA CYS A 146 21.42 -11.05 -0.21
C CYS A 146 21.32 -11.20 1.30
N HIS A 147 20.17 -11.62 1.81
CA HIS A 147 20.01 -11.88 3.25
C HIS A 147 21.00 -12.94 3.78
N CYS A 148 21.37 -13.92 2.95
CA CYS A 148 22.26 -15.00 3.36
C CYS A 148 23.74 -14.58 3.47
N CYS A 149 24.26 -13.84 2.47
CA CYS A 149 25.71 -13.55 2.37
C CYS A 149 26.08 -12.06 2.34
N GLY A 150 25.10 -11.16 2.38
CA GLY A 150 25.33 -9.70 2.37
C GLY A 150 25.70 -9.10 1.00
N ALA A 151 25.94 -9.93 -0.04
CA ALA A 151 26.32 -9.42 -1.35
C ALA A 151 25.23 -8.53 -1.96
N VAL A 152 25.62 -7.39 -2.53
CA VAL A 152 24.68 -6.43 -3.14
C VAL A 152 24.56 -6.67 -4.64
N LYS A 153 23.37 -7.07 -5.09
CA LYS A 153 23.05 -7.28 -6.50
C LYS A 153 22.70 -5.96 -7.20
N LYS A 154 23.59 -5.48 -8.08
CA LYS A 154 23.42 -4.19 -8.76
C LYS A 154 22.36 -4.21 -9.87
N ASP A 155 22.23 -5.33 -10.56
CA ASP A 155 21.45 -5.53 -11.80
C ASP A 155 20.01 -6.02 -11.57
N LEU A 156 19.54 -6.09 -10.32
CA LEU A 156 18.19 -6.54 -9.99
C LEU A 156 17.11 -5.58 -10.52
N LYS A 157 16.18 -6.10 -11.31
CA LYS A 157 15.08 -5.35 -11.94
C LYS A 157 13.78 -5.47 -11.13
N LEU A 158 12.89 -4.49 -11.32
CA LEU A 158 11.54 -4.51 -10.72
C LEU A 158 10.70 -5.71 -11.19
N SER A 159 10.96 -6.23 -12.39
CA SER A 159 10.33 -7.44 -12.95
C SER A 159 10.75 -8.72 -12.24
N ASP A 160 11.92 -8.73 -11.61
CA ASP A 160 12.48 -9.93 -10.99
C ASP A 160 11.74 -10.21 -9.69
N ARG A 161 10.93 -11.27 -9.70
CA ARG A 161 10.13 -11.67 -8.53
C ARG A 161 10.87 -12.64 -7.61
N ILE A 162 11.86 -13.33 -8.14
CA ILE A 162 12.71 -14.28 -7.42
C ILE A 162 14.10 -13.64 -7.31
N TYR A 163 14.61 -13.55 -6.08
CA TYR A 163 15.98 -13.22 -5.79
C TYR A 163 16.84 -14.47 -5.96
N ARG A 164 17.94 -14.35 -6.72
CA ARG A 164 18.93 -15.42 -6.92
C ARG A 164 20.30 -14.86 -6.67
N CYS A 165 21.01 -15.44 -5.71
CA CYS A 165 22.38 -15.09 -5.35
C CYS A 165 23.37 -16.18 -5.76
N ASP A 166 24.60 -15.77 -6.04
CA ASP A 166 25.69 -16.69 -6.37
C ASP A 166 26.11 -17.59 -5.20
N CYS A 167 25.75 -17.22 -3.97
CA CYS A 167 25.93 -18.08 -2.78
C CYS A 167 24.91 -19.23 -2.69
N GLY A 168 24.04 -19.40 -3.69
CA GLY A 168 23.00 -20.43 -3.74
C GLY A 168 21.66 -20.03 -3.11
N TYR A 169 21.54 -18.86 -2.48
CA TYR A 169 20.27 -18.38 -1.92
C TYR A 169 19.27 -18.02 -3.02
N VAL A 170 18.07 -18.63 -2.96
CA VAL A 170 16.98 -18.42 -3.90
C VAL A 170 15.66 -18.26 -3.15
N GLU A 171 14.97 -17.13 -3.32
CA GLU A 171 13.75 -16.83 -2.57
C GLU A 171 12.89 -15.73 -3.25
N ASP A 172 11.63 -15.49 -2.82
CA ASP A 172 10.87 -14.30 -3.26
C ASP A 172 11.61 -13.02 -2.88
N ARG A 173 11.76 -12.10 -3.85
CA ARG A 173 12.52 -10.86 -3.68
C ARG A 173 11.97 -9.98 -2.55
N ASP A 174 10.65 -9.90 -2.43
CA ASP A 174 10.02 -9.05 -1.42
C ASP A 174 10.15 -9.70 -0.02
N PHE A 175 10.32 -11.03 0.07
CA PHE A 175 10.67 -11.72 1.33
C PHE A 175 12.15 -11.54 1.70
N ASN A 176 13.08 -11.64 0.74
CA ASN A 176 14.49 -11.27 0.95
C ASN A 176 14.60 -9.84 1.50
N ALA A 177 13.86 -8.89 0.93
CA ALA A 177 13.80 -7.52 1.43
C ALA A 177 13.31 -7.46 2.89
N ALA A 178 12.24 -8.19 3.23
CA ALA A 178 11.72 -8.24 4.60
C ALA A 178 12.74 -8.79 5.62
N LEU A 179 13.56 -9.77 5.23
CA LEU A 179 14.64 -10.29 6.07
C LEU A 179 15.76 -9.28 6.25
N ASN A 180 16.18 -8.59 5.18
CA ASN A 180 17.19 -7.53 5.28
C ASN A 180 16.71 -6.35 6.14
N LEU A 181 15.43 -5.99 6.08
CA LEU A 181 14.86 -4.97 6.96
C LEU A 181 14.86 -5.38 8.44
N ARG A 182 14.60 -6.67 8.73
CA ARG A 182 14.69 -7.20 10.11
C ARG A 182 16.11 -7.03 10.68
N ASP A 183 17.11 -7.20 9.84
CA ASP A 183 18.53 -7.21 10.20
C ASP A 183 19.23 -5.86 9.97
N ALA A 184 18.47 -4.82 9.61
CA ALA A 184 19.02 -3.50 9.36
C ALA A 184 19.63 -2.90 10.63
N LEU A 185 20.88 -2.47 10.54
CA LEU A 185 21.63 -1.86 11.65
C LEU A 185 21.49 -0.34 11.70
N THR A 186 21.23 0.30 10.56
CA THR A 186 21.07 1.75 10.43
C THR A 186 19.60 2.09 10.20
N TYR A 187 18.98 2.74 11.19
CA TYR A 187 17.58 3.13 11.16
C TYR A 187 17.34 4.33 12.08
N GLU A 188 16.21 4.99 11.90
CA GLU A 188 15.66 5.99 12.81
C GLU A 188 14.45 5.40 13.55
N VAL A 189 14.25 5.78 14.81
CA VAL A 189 13.03 5.43 15.56
C VAL A 189 11.94 6.43 15.19
N ALA A 190 10.78 5.90 14.79
CA ALA A 190 9.72 6.65 14.12
C ALA A 190 9.01 7.70 14.98
#